data_AF-A0A1F1Z8C2-F1
#
_entry.id   AF-A0A1F1Z8C2-F1
#
_cell.length_a   1.000
_cell.length_b   1.000
_cell.length_c   1.000
_cell.angle_alpha   90.00
_cell.angle_beta   90.00
_cell.angle_gamma   90.00
#
_symmetry.space_group_name_H-M   'P 1'
#
loop_
_entity.id
_entity.type
_entity.pdbx_description
1 polymer ?
#
loop_
_entity_poly.entity_id
_entity_poly.type
_entity_poly.pdbx_seq_one_letter_code
_entity_poly.pdbx_strand_id
1 'polypeptide(L)'
;MRLDIESLLAGIKLLKEEASSILHPFKRGFKSELAVFSNVTGYREAGQALGLISSMSAPESFKVLASHLMDAANVSEINLKNMKRSDDSLAGMFKGIALATLNPLMEELGQIEASLNVVNAKATAFHPQAPVAAPPMTLHILEQLLAATNIAAAEAEAANWTLMARAIDESVVALFGVKKLVRHLARNQVGAARR
;
A
#
# COMPACT_ATOMS: atom_id res chain seq x y z
N MET A 1 14.62 -22.53 -20.31
CA MET A 1 13.74 -21.38 -20.05
C MET A 1 13.90 -21.03 -18.58
N ARG A 2 14.64 -19.96 -18.26
CA ARG A 2 14.98 -19.58 -16.87
C ARG A 2 13.84 -18.73 -16.32
N LEU A 3 13.16 -19.20 -15.27
CA LEU A 3 12.18 -18.37 -14.56
C LEU A 3 12.91 -17.13 -14.02
N ASP A 4 12.33 -15.95 -14.20
CA ASP A 4 12.88 -14.71 -13.66
C ASP A 4 12.51 -14.56 -12.17
N ILE A 5 12.97 -15.55 -11.40
CA ILE A 5 12.85 -15.63 -9.94
C ILE A 5 13.55 -14.45 -9.28
N GLU A 6 14.66 -14.00 -9.86
CA GLU A 6 15.44 -12.86 -9.38
C GLU A 6 14.64 -11.56 -9.47
N SER A 7 13.96 -11.28 -10.59
CA SER A 7 13.09 -10.11 -10.68
C SER A 7 11.90 -10.17 -9.72
N LEU A 8 11.34 -11.36 -9.48
CA LEU A 8 10.26 -11.50 -8.48
C LEU A 8 10.78 -11.24 -7.06
N LEU A 9 11.95 -11.76 -6.69
CA LEU A 9 12.58 -11.47 -5.39
C LEU A 9 12.88 -9.99 -5.23
N ALA A 10 13.41 -9.35 -6.28
CA ALA A 10 13.64 -7.91 -6.30
C ALA A 10 12.32 -7.14 -6.13
N GLY A 11 11.26 -7.54 -6.83
CA GLY A 11 9.93 -6.92 -6.70
C GLY A 11 9.31 -7.09 -5.30
N ILE A 12 9.44 -8.27 -4.70
CA ILE A 12 8.99 -8.53 -3.31
C ILE A 12 9.76 -7.64 -2.34
N LYS A 13 11.08 -7.53 -2.50
CA LYS A 13 11.92 -6.65 -1.69
C LYS A 13 11.47 -5.18 -1.81
N LEU A 14 11.25 -4.71 -3.03
CA LEU A 14 10.73 -3.36 -3.28
C LEU A 14 9.39 -3.11 -2.59
N LEU A 15 8.45 -4.06 -2.62
CA LEU A 15 7.18 -3.91 -1.90
C LEU A 15 7.36 -3.77 -0.38
N LYS A 16 8.28 -4.54 0.23
CA LYS A 16 8.57 -4.44 1.66
C LYS A 16 9.26 -3.12 2.02
N GLU A 17 10.16 -2.66 1.17
CA GLU A 17 10.81 -1.35 1.30
C GLU A 17 9.77 -0.22 1.20
N GLU A 18 8.87 -0.29 0.23
CA GLU A 18 7.81 0.70 0.04
C GLU A 18 6.81 0.71 1.20
N ALA A 19 6.40 -0.46 1.69
CA ALA A 19 5.56 -0.58 2.89
C ALA A 19 6.19 0.09 4.13
N SER A 20 7.52 0.02 4.24
CA SER A 20 8.26 0.70 5.30
C SER A 20 8.43 2.20 5.04
N SER A 21 8.55 2.56 3.75
CA SER A 21 8.82 3.91 3.29
C SER A 21 7.61 4.84 3.41
N ILE A 22 6.43 4.34 3.07
CA ILE A 22 5.19 5.11 2.97
C ILE A 22 4.74 5.75 4.30
N LEU A 23 5.30 5.28 5.42
CA LEU A 23 5.03 5.80 6.76
C LEU A 23 5.99 6.93 7.20
N HIS A 24 7.08 7.18 6.46
CA HIS A 24 8.04 8.23 6.81
C HIS A 24 7.46 9.63 6.93
N PRO A 25 6.52 10.09 6.08
CA PRO A 25 5.90 11.40 6.22
C PRO A 25 5.25 11.59 7.60
N PHE A 26 4.67 10.52 8.15
CA PHE A 26 3.96 10.54 9.42
C PHE A 26 4.87 10.38 10.65
N LYS A 27 6.00 9.67 10.51
CA LYS A 27 7.00 9.55 11.59
C LYS A 27 7.60 10.89 11.98
N ARG A 28 7.62 11.85 11.06
CA ARG A 28 8.18 13.19 11.28
C ARG A 28 7.22 14.15 12.01
N GLY A 29 6.01 13.69 12.36
CA GLY A 29 5.09 14.45 13.22
C GLY A 29 4.49 15.68 12.56
N PHE A 30 4.14 15.60 11.26
CA PHE A 30 3.39 16.66 10.60
C PHE A 30 2.09 16.95 11.39
N LYS A 31 1.98 18.17 11.91
CA LYS A 31 0.76 18.66 12.56
C LYS A 31 0.09 19.62 11.59
N SER A 32 -1.11 19.27 11.15
CA SER A 32 -1.91 20.15 10.31
C SER A 32 -2.28 21.42 11.08
N GLU A 33 -2.02 22.58 10.48
CA GLU A 33 -2.43 23.88 11.01
C GLU A 33 -3.79 24.33 10.45
N LEU A 34 -4.46 23.49 9.66
CA LEU A 34 -5.74 23.83 9.04
C LEU A 34 -6.83 24.16 10.06
N ALA A 35 -6.76 23.65 11.29
CA ALA A 35 -7.72 23.97 12.34
C ALA A 35 -7.80 25.47 12.67
N VAL A 36 -6.74 26.24 12.36
CA VAL A 36 -6.65 27.69 12.55
C VAL A 36 -6.53 28.46 11.23
N PHE A 37 -6.84 27.81 10.09
CA PHE A 37 -6.72 28.40 8.75
C PHE A 37 -7.52 29.70 8.59
N SER A 38 -8.78 29.71 9.02
CA SER A 38 -9.66 30.87 8.87
C SER A 38 -10.64 30.98 10.03
N ASN A 39 -11.04 32.21 10.34
CA ASN A 39 -12.12 32.50 11.29
C ASN A 39 -13.47 32.74 10.60
N VAL A 40 -13.52 32.71 9.27
CA VAL A 40 -14.77 32.81 8.52
C VAL A 40 -15.60 31.55 8.77
N THR A 41 -16.85 31.73 9.20
CA THR A 41 -17.83 30.64 9.37
C THR A 41 -18.00 29.87 8.05
N GLY A 42 -18.03 28.55 8.11
CA GLY A 42 -17.90 27.63 6.98
C GLY A 42 -16.44 27.21 6.76
N TYR A 43 -15.53 28.16 6.54
CA TYR A 43 -14.11 27.86 6.29
C TYR A 43 -13.36 27.39 7.54
N ARG A 44 -13.73 27.91 8.71
CA ARG A 44 -13.20 27.45 10.00
C ARG A 44 -13.55 25.99 10.26
N GLU A 45 -14.82 25.62 10.07
CA GLU A 45 -15.31 24.25 10.21
C GLU A 45 -14.65 23.33 9.17
N ALA A 46 -14.48 23.80 7.93
CA ALA A 46 -13.73 23.07 6.90
C ALA A 46 -12.29 22.80 7.34
N GLY A 47 -11.60 23.83 7.83
CA GLY A 47 -10.22 23.73 8.29
C GLY A 47 -10.06 22.77 9.45
N GLN A 48 -10.99 22.79 10.42
CA GLN A 48 -11.02 21.82 11.52
C GLN A 48 -11.25 20.39 11.04
N ALA A 49 -12.22 20.17 10.15
CA ALA A 49 -12.53 18.85 9.60
C ALA A 49 -11.36 18.29 8.77
N LEU A 50 -10.79 19.10 7.87
CA LEU A 50 -9.64 18.72 7.05
C LEU A 50 -8.38 18.53 7.90
N GLY A 51 -8.19 19.33 8.95
CA GLY A 51 -7.10 19.15 9.91
C GLY A 51 -7.19 17.82 10.67
N LEU A 52 -8.41 17.38 11.05
CA LEU A 52 -8.63 16.06 11.64
C LEU A 52 -8.32 14.93 10.63
N ILE A 53 -8.75 15.08 9.38
CA ILE A 53 -8.44 14.11 8.32
C ILE A 53 -6.92 13.98 8.13
N SER A 54 -6.22 15.11 8.03
CA SER A 54 -4.77 15.15 7.86
C SER A 54 -4.01 14.55 9.05
N SER A 55 -4.43 14.86 10.27
CA SER A 55 -3.72 14.47 11.50
C SER A 55 -4.07 13.08 12.04
N MET A 56 -5.22 12.52 11.68
CA MET A 56 -5.69 11.23 12.20
C MET A 56 -5.99 10.23 11.09
N SER A 57 -6.95 10.55 10.21
CA SER A 57 -7.50 9.60 9.24
C SER A 57 -6.52 9.23 8.13
N ALA A 58 -5.75 10.19 7.62
CA ALA A 58 -4.70 9.93 6.65
C ALA A 58 -3.60 9.02 7.23
N PRO A 59 -2.95 9.33 8.38
CA PRO A 59 -1.97 8.43 8.98
C PRO A 59 -2.48 7.01 9.22
N GLU A 60 -3.73 6.86 9.67
CA GLU A 60 -4.37 5.55 9.84
C GLU A 60 -4.51 4.81 8.50
N SER A 61 -5.00 5.48 7.47
CA SER A 61 -5.17 4.90 6.13
C SER A 61 -3.84 4.46 5.52
N PHE A 62 -2.77 5.23 5.74
CA PHE A 62 -1.43 4.88 5.29
C PHE A 62 -0.82 3.69 6.05
N LYS A 63 -1.11 3.54 7.34
CA LYS A 63 -0.74 2.31 8.10
C LYS A 63 -1.43 1.09 7.53
N VAL A 64 -2.70 1.22 7.16
CA VAL A 64 -3.47 0.14 6.53
C VAL A 64 -2.91 -0.19 5.15
N LEU A 65 -2.60 0.80 4.32
CA LEU A 65 -1.96 0.59 3.02
C LEU A 65 -0.61 -0.12 3.16
N ALA A 66 0.24 0.31 4.09
CA ALA A 66 1.51 -0.36 4.39
C ALA A 66 1.31 -1.83 4.78
N SER A 67 0.30 -2.14 5.61
CA SER A 67 -0.05 -3.51 5.98
C SER A 67 -0.41 -4.35 4.74
N HIS A 68 -1.25 -3.83 3.86
CA HIS A 68 -1.66 -4.53 2.63
C HIS A 68 -0.49 -4.75 1.65
N LEU A 69 0.42 -3.78 1.52
CA LEU A 69 1.64 -3.95 0.72
C LEU A 69 2.53 -5.07 1.30
N MET A 70 2.68 -5.12 2.62
CA MET A 70 3.44 -6.16 3.31
C MET A 70 2.80 -7.54 3.13
N ASP A 71 1.48 -7.63 3.25
CA ASP A 71 0.74 -8.87 3.01
C ASP A 71 0.88 -9.35 1.56
N ALA A 72 0.79 -8.45 0.58
CA ALA A 72 1.01 -8.77 -0.83
C ALA A 72 2.43 -9.29 -1.08
N ALA A 73 3.44 -8.70 -0.44
CA ALA A 73 4.83 -9.16 -0.52
C ALA A 73 4.98 -10.56 0.10
N ASN A 74 4.41 -10.79 1.28
CA ASN A 74 4.50 -12.06 1.99
C ASN A 74 3.79 -13.20 1.24
N VAL A 75 2.59 -12.95 0.70
CA VAL A 75 1.87 -13.93 -0.14
C VAL A 75 2.68 -14.25 -1.39
N SER A 76 3.27 -13.25 -2.04
CA SER A 76 4.12 -13.46 -3.21
C SER A 76 5.37 -14.28 -2.89
N GLU A 77 5.96 -14.07 -1.70
CA GLU A 77 7.12 -14.84 -1.22
C GLU A 77 6.77 -16.30 -0.95
N ILE A 78 5.65 -16.59 -0.27
CA ILE A 78 5.18 -17.96 -0.04
C ILE A 78 4.91 -18.66 -1.37
N ASN A 79 4.21 -17.99 -2.30
CA ASN A 79 3.93 -18.56 -3.62
C ASN A 79 5.23 -18.91 -4.37
N LEU A 80 6.26 -18.06 -4.27
CA LEU A 80 7.56 -18.35 -4.84
C LEU A 80 8.26 -19.54 -4.17
N LYS A 81 8.21 -19.63 -2.83
CA LYS A 81 8.77 -20.76 -2.08
C LYS A 81 8.10 -22.09 -2.46
N ASN A 82 6.77 -22.10 -2.50
CA ASN A 82 5.98 -23.25 -2.90
C ASN A 82 6.28 -23.67 -4.34
N MET A 83 6.45 -22.71 -5.26
CA MET A 83 6.82 -23.00 -6.65
C MET A 83 8.23 -23.60 -6.75
N LYS A 84 9.22 -23.05 -6.02
CA LYS A 84 10.57 -23.63 -5.98
C LYS A 84 10.56 -25.08 -5.47
N ARG A 85 9.85 -25.34 -4.37
CA ARG A 85 9.69 -26.71 -3.84
C ARG A 85 9.02 -27.65 -4.83
N SER A 86 7.99 -27.17 -5.55
CA SER A 86 7.32 -27.96 -6.59
C SER A 86 8.27 -28.30 -7.76
N ASP A 87 9.06 -27.33 -8.22
CA ASP A 87 10.03 -27.55 -9.31
C ASP A 87 11.15 -28.52 -8.87
N ASP A 88 11.67 -28.37 -7.64
CA ASP A 88 12.69 -29.26 -7.07
C ASP A 88 12.14 -30.68 -6.87
N SER A 89 10.90 -30.82 -6.39
CA SER A 89 10.22 -32.11 -6.24
C SER A 89 10.00 -32.81 -7.58
N LEU A 90 9.59 -32.09 -8.63
CA LEU A 90 9.47 -32.64 -9.99
C LEU A 90 10.83 -33.07 -10.54
N ALA A 91 11.88 -32.26 -10.36
CA ALA A 91 13.24 -32.62 -10.77
C ALA A 91 13.77 -33.85 -10.00
N GLY A 92 13.45 -33.94 -8.71
CA GLY A 92 13.67 -35.11 -7.87
C GLY A 92 12.91 -36.34 -8.38
N MET A 93 11.67 -36.17 -8.84
CA MET A 93 10.85 -37.22 -9.46
C MET A 93 11.49 -37.75 -10.74
N PHE A 94 11.98 -36.88 -11.63
CA PHE A 94 12.69 -37.32 -12.84
C PHE A 94 14.03 -38.00 -12.53
N LYS A 95 14.74 -37.59 -11.48
CA LYS A 95 15.92 -38.31 -10.98
C LYS A 95 15.56 -39.65 -10.33
N GLY A 96 14.45 -39.72 -9.60
CA GLY A 96 13.95 -40.92 -8.91
C GLY A 96 13.30 -41.93 -9.85
N ILE A 97 12.79 -41.52 -11.02
CA ILE A 97 12.40 -42.46 -12.08
C ILE A 97 13.63 -43.18 -12.64
N ALA A 98 14.83 -42.58 -12.56
CA ALA A 98 16.08 -43.25 -12.88
C ALA A 98 16.63 -44.12 -11.72
N LEU A 99 16.14 -43.96 -10.48
CA LEU A 99 16.50 -44.74 -9.29
C LEU A 99 15.26 -45.01 -8.43
N ALA A 100 14.56 -46.11 -8.70
CA ALA A 100 13.29 -46.45 -8.07
C ALA A 100 13.33 -46.42 -6.52
N THR A 101 12.50 -45.56 -5.91
CA THR A 101 11.74 -45.80 -4.66
C THR A 101 10.79 -44.62 -4.42
N LEU A 102 9.47 -44.87 -4.41
CA LEU A 102 8.40 -43.85 -4.43
C LEU A 102 8.02 -43.26 -3.06
N ASN A 103 8.49 -43.83 -1.95
CA ASN A 103 8.06 -43.42 -0.60
C ASN A 103 8.57 -42.04 -0.12
N PRO A 104 9.83 -41.63 -0.32
CA PRO A 104 10.29 -40.32 0.16
C PRO A 104 9.70 -39.13 -0.64
N LEU A 105 9.25 -39.36 -1.88
CA LEU A 105 8.64 -38.34 -2.73
C LEU A 105 7.29 -37.83 -2.20
N MET A 106 6.54 -38.68 -1.50
CA MET A 106 5.21 -38.35 -0.99
C MET A 106 5.28 -37.47 0.28
N GLU A 107 6.39 -37.55 1.02
CA GLU A 107 6.67 -36.73 2.20
C GLU A 107 7.07 -35.29 1.81
N GLU A 108 7.80 -35.12 0.69
CA GLU A 108 8.25 -33.82 0.18
C GLU A 108 7.10 -33.03 -0.49
N LEU A 109 6.19 -33.72 -1.19
CA LEU A 109 5.00 -33.10 -1.81
C LEU A 109 3.98 -32.59 -0.76
N GLY A 110 4.00 -33.15 0.46
CA GLY A 110 3.10 -32.80 1.55
C GLY A 110 3.44 -31.48 2.27
N GLN A 111 4.59 -30.86 1.98
CA GLN A 111 5.09 -29.65 2.67
C GLN A 111 4.87 -28.34 1.90
N ILE A 112 3.75 -28.22 1.18
CA ILE A 112 3.33 -26.92 0.63
C ILE A 112 2.93 -26.01 1.80
N GLU A 113 3.59 -24.87 1.94
CA GLU A 113 3.25 -23.89 2.99
C GLU A 113 1.82 -23.39 2.75
N ALA A 114 0.97 -23.53 3.77
CA ALA A 114 -0.37 -22.97 3.77
C ALA A 114 -0.30 -21.44 3.58
N SER A 115 -1.25 -20.89 2.82
CA SER A 115 -1.35 -19.45 2.59
C SER A 115 -1.41 -18.68 3.91
N LEU A 116 -0.60 -17.62 4.03
CA LEU A 116 -0.51 -16.76 5.20
C LEU A 116 -1.88 -16.17 5.60
N ASN A 117 -2.10 -16.01 6.91
CA ASN A 117 -3.18 -15.16 7.42
C ASN A 117 -2.86 -13.70 7.09
N VAL A 118 -3.43 -13.22 5.98
CA VAL A 118 -3.38 -11.81 5.56
C VAL A 118 -4.09 -10.96 6.61
N VAL A 119 -3.45 -9.88 7.06
CA VAL A 119 -4.06 -8.91 7.97
C VAL A 119 -4.99 -8.04 7.15
N ASN A 120 -6.29 -8.34 7.16
CA ASN A 120 -7.30 -7.51 6.51
C ASN A 120 -7.53 -6.21 7.29
N ALA A 121 -6.50 -5.37 7.37
CA ALA A 121 -6.50 -4.11 8.06
C ALA A 121 -7.51 -3.17 7.40
N LYS A 122 -8.29 -2.48 8.23
CA LYS A 122 -9.30 -1.51 7.79
C LYS A 122 -9.04 -0.18 8.46
N ALA A 123 -9.17 0.89 7.68
CA ALA A 123 -9.15 2.25 8.20
C ALA A 123 -10.59 2.68 8.51
N THR A 124 -10.74 3.56 9.49
CA THR A 124 -12.01 4.20 9.80
C THR A 124 -12.44 5.10 8.64
N ALA A 125 -13.69 4.96 8.18
CA ALA A 125 -14.23 5.82 7.13
C ALA A 125 -14.38 7.26 7.64
N PHE A 126 -14.00 8.23 6.80
CA PHE A 126 -14.19 9.65 7.07
C PHE A 126 -14.96 10.31 5.93
N HIS A 127 -15.83 11.26 6.26
CA HIS A 127 -16.64 11.99 5.29
C HIS A 127 -16.39 13.49 5.48
N PRO A 128 -15.63 14.15 4.60
CA PRO A 128 -15.53 15.60 4.65
C PRO A 128 -16.91 16.19 4.33
N GLN A 129 -17.45 16.98 5.24
CA GLN A 129 -18.65 17.76 4.94
C GLN A 129 -18.26 18.98 4.11
N ALA A 130 -19.03 19.26 3.05
CA ALA A 130 -18.85 20.48 2.29
C ALA A 130 -19.11 21.69 3.21
N PRO A 131 -18.20 22.68 3.27
CA PRO A 131 -18.39 23.82 4.14
C PRO A 131 -19.58 24.66 3.66
N VAL A 132 -20.48 24.96 4.59
CA VAL A 132 -21.55 25.93 4.35
C VAL A 132 -21.12 27.24 4.98
N ALA A 133 -20.67 28.18 4.15
CA ALA A 133 -20.33 29.52 4.60
C ALA A 133 -21.60 30.32 4.87
N ALA A 134 -21.77 30.79 6.10
CA ALA A 134 -22.80 31.76 6.40
C ALA A 134 -22.38 33.13 5.83
N PRO A 135 -23.28 33.88 5.17
CA PRO A 135 -22.94 35.19 4.64
C PRO A 135 -22.54 36.13 5.79
N PRO A 136 -21.39 36.81 5.70
CA PRO A 136 -20.97 37.76 6.73
C PRO A 136 -21.88 38.99 6.73
N MET A 137 -22.07 39.57 7.91
CA MET A 137 -23.03 40.65 8.12
C MET A 137 -22.65 41.97 7.40
N THR A 138 -21.37 42.22 7.10
CA THR A 138 -20.92 43.42 6.36
C THR A 138 -19.63 43.16 5.55
N LEU A 139 -19.39 43.97 4.50
CA LEU A 139 -18.19 43.92 3.67
C LEU A 139 -16.89 44.15 4.47
N HIS A 140 -16.91 45.08 5.42
CA HIS A 140 -15.73 45.40 6.24
C HIS A 140 -15.31 44.23 7.15
N ILE A 141 -16.29 43.52 7.72
CA ILE A 141 -16.01 42.31 8.52
C ILE A 141 -15.46 41.19 7.63
N LEU A 142 -15.99 41.03 6.41
CA LEU A 142 -15.45 40.06 5.46
C LEU A 142 -13.98 40.37 5.11
N GLU A 143 -13.65 41.64 4.85
CA GLU A 143 -12.28 42.08 4.53
C GLU A 143 -11.30 41.76 5.67
N GLN A 144 -11.67 42.06 6.92
CA GLN A 144 -10.85 41.74 8.09
C GLN A 144 -10.65 40.22 8.26
N LEU A 145 -11.70 39.42 8.03
CA LEU A 145 -11.63 37.97 8.15
C LEU A 145 -10.81 37.33 7.01
N LEU A 146 -10.89 37.86 5.79
CA LEU A 146 -10.04 37.47 4.67
C LEU A 146 -8.57 37.80 4.94
N ALA A 147 -8.29 39.01 5.43
CA ALA A 147 -6.93 39.42 5.80
C ALA A 147 -6.33 38.57 6.93
N ALA A 148 -7.16 38.06 7.84
CA ALA A 148 -6.76 37.17 8.94
C ALA A 148 -6.66 35.68 8.54
N THR A 149 -7.00 35.32 7.30
CA THR A 149 -6.94 33.93 6.84
C THR A 149 -5.49 33.52 6.56
N ASN A 150 -5.04 32.44 7.18
CA ASN A 150 -3.68 31.91 7.05
C ASN A 150 -3.55 31.05 5.78
N ILE A 151 -3.36 31.70 4.64
CA ILE A 151 -3.20 31.02 3.34
C ILE A 151 -1.99 30.06 3.35
N ALA A 152 -0.92 30.40 4.08
CA ALA A 152 0.28 29.56 4.16
C ALA A 152 -0.01 28.18 4.78
N ALA A 153 -0.94 28.07 5.73
CA ALA A 153 -1.35 26.77 6.27
C ALA A 153 -2.02 25.89 5.21
N ALA A 154 -2.86 26.46 4.34
CA ALA A 154 -3.48 25.73 3.25
C ALA A 154 -2.46 25.31 2.17
N GLU A 155 -1.50 26.18 1.85
CA GLU A 155 -0.42 25.86 0.91
C GLU A 155 0.48 24.72 1.43
N ALA A 156 0.88 24.79 2.71
CA ALA A 156 1.68 23.74 3.34
C ALA A 156 0.93 22.40 3.36
N GLU A 157 -0.36 22.43 3.64
CA GLU A 157 -1.20 21.23 3.61
C GLU A 157 -1.33 20.68 2.17
N ALA A 158 -1.54 21.54 1.16
CA ALA A 158 -1.62 21.11 -0.23
C ALA A 158 -0.32 20.45 -0.71
N ALA A 159 0.83 21.00 -0.31
CA ALA A 159 2.13 20.39 -0.57
C ALA A 159 2.25 19.00 0.09
N ASN A 160 1.77 18.86 1.32
CA ASN A 160 1.76 17.57 2.03
C ASN A 160 0.85 16.54 1.32
N TRP A 161 -0.36 16.92 0.92
CA TRP A 161 -1.24 16.05 0.13
C TRP A 161 -0.64 15.64 -1.21
N THR A 162 0.11 16.54 -1.85
CA THR A 162 0.83 16.24 -3.10
C THR A 162 1.90 15.16 -2.88
N LEU A 163 2.66 15.26 -1.79
CA LEU A 163 3.64 14.24 -1.42
C LEU A 163 2.97 12.89 -1.09
N MET A 164 1.84 12.92 -0.39
CA MET A 164 1.05 11.72 -0.09
C MET A 164 0.52 11.06 -1.37
N ALA A 165 -0.02 11.83 -2.31
CA ALA A 165 -0.51 11.31 -3.58
C ALA A 165 0.61 10.61 -4.37
N ARG A 166 1.79 11.22 -4.42
CA ARG A 166 2.96 10.63 -5.05
C ARG A 166 3.36 9.30 -4.40
N ALA A 167 3.36 9.22 -3.08
CA ALA A 167 3.68 7.97 -2.37
C ALA A 167 2.66 6.86 -2.69
N ILE A 168 1.37 7.20 -2.85
CA ILE A 168 0.35 6.26 -3.31
C ILE A 168 0.65 5.77 -4.73
N ASP A 169 1.00 6.68 -5.65
CA ASP A 169 1.34 6.30 -7.03
C ASP A 169 2.55 5.36 -7.08
N GLU A 170 3.61 5.65 -6.32
CA GLU A 170 4.81 4.82 -6.21
C GLU A 170 4.47 3.42 -5.66
N SER A 171 3.65 3.36 -4.60
CA SER A 171 3.13 2.11 -4.03
C SER A 171 2.30 1.28 -5.02
N VAL A 172 1.44 1.94 -5.79
CA VAL A 172 0.61 1.28 -6.81
C VAL A 172 1.48 0.73 -7.94
N VAL A 173 2.49 1.48 -8.40
CA VAL A 173 3.43 1.03 -9.41
C VAL A 173 4.19 -0.22 -8.95
N ALA A 174 4.71 -0.22 -7.71
CA ALA A 174 5.39 -1.37 -7.13
C ALA A 174 4.49 -2.62 -7.10
N LEU A 175 3.24 -2.46 -6.65
CA LEU A 175 2.25 -3.54 -6.60
C LEU A 175 1.93 -4.11 -7.99
N PHE A 176 1.74 -3.24 -8.99
CA PHE A 176 1.51 -3.69 -10.37
C PHE A 176 2.74 -4.37 -10.98
N GLY A 177 3.95 -3.96 -10.61
CA GLY A 177 5.20 -4.63 -10.98
C GLY A 177 5.21 -6.09 -10.53
N VAL A 178 4.99 -6.33 -9.23
CA VAL A 178 4.95 -7.68 -8.66
C VAL A 178 3.81 -8.52 -9.26
N LYS A 179 2.62 -7.95 -9.41
CA LYS A 179 1.47 -8.62 -10.03
C LYS A 179 1.78 -9.12 -11.45
N LYS A 180 2.46 -8.30 -12.26
CA LYS A 180 2.86 -8.68 -13.63
C LYS A 180 3.83 -9.86 -13.62
N LEU A 181 4.82 -9.84 -12.71
CA LEU A 181 5.81 -10.91 -12.57
C LEU A 181 5.16 -12.23 -12.12
N VAL A 182 4.31 -12.19 -11.10
CA VAL A 182 3.54 -13.37 -10.64
C VAL A 182 2.67 -13.95 -11.76
N ARG A 183 1.98 -13.10 -12.53
CA ARG A 183 1.16 -13.55 -13.67
C ARG A 183 2.00 -14.16 -14.79
N HIS A 184 3.20 -13.65 -15.05
CA HIS A 184 4.09 -14.23 -16.05
C HIS A 184 4.55 -15.62 -15.61
N LEU A 185 4.91 -15.78 -14.34
CA LEU A 185 5.28 -17.06 -13.74
C LEU A 185 4.15 -18.09 -13.81
N ALA A 186 2.92 -17.71 -13.43
CA ALA A 186 1.76 -18.60 -13.49
C ALA A 186 1.44 -19.09 -14.91
N ARG A 187 1.58 -18.24 -15.93
CA ARG A 187 1.35 -18.61 -17.33
C ARG A 187 2.39 -19.60 -17.87
N ASN A 188 3.65 -19.45 -17.46
CA ASN A 188 4.73 -20.34 -17.90
C ASN A 188 4.58 -21.75 -17.32
N GLN A 189 4.07 -21.88 -16.09
CA GLN A 189 3.76 -23.17 -15.44
C GLN A 189 2.66 -23.95 -16.19
N VAL A 190 1.56 -23.29 -16.57
CA VAL A 190 0.47 -23.94 -17.34
C VAL A 190 0.91 -24.38 -18.73
N GLY A 191 1.86 -23.67 -19.35
CA GLY A 191 2.42 -24.04 -20.65
C GLY A 191 3.37 -25.24 -20.59
N ALA A 192 4.04 -25.48 -19.46
CA ALA A 192 4.91 -26.64 -19.24
C ALA A 192 4.12 -27.92 -18.95
N ALA A 193 2.98 -27.84 -18.23
CA ALA A 193 2.14 -28.99 -17.91
C ALA A 193 1.28 -29.52 -19.08
N ARG A 194 1.28 -28.85 -20.24
CA ARG A 194 0.51 -29.23 -21.45
C ARG A 194 1.37 -29.79 -22.60
N ARG A 195 2.67 -29.96 -22.38
CA ARG A 195 3.59 -30.63 -23.32
C ARG A 195 4.07 -31.93 -22.72
#